data_AF-A0A850PK97-F1
#
_entry.id   AF-A0A850PK97-F1
#
_cell.length_a   1.000
_cell.length_b   1.000
_cell.length_c   1.000
_cell.angle_alpha   90.00
_cell.angle_beta   90.00
_cell.angle_gamma   90.00
#
_symmetry.space_group_name_H-M   'P 1'
#
loop_
_entity.id
_entity.type
_entity.pdbx_description
1 polymer ?
#
loop_
_entity_poly.entity_id
_entity_poly.type
_entity_poly.pdbx_seq_one_letter_code
_entity_poly.pdbx_strand_id
1 'polypeptide(L)' 'MKAKRLRQFLSERGKIRSRSVTGLTVQQQRQIATAVKTAREMALLPYPGQGQR' A
#
# COMPACT_ATOMS: atom_id res chain seq x y z
N MET A 1 12.70 9.48 -2.45
CA MET A 1 11.97 8.39 -3.13
C MET A 1 11.29 8.98 -4.36
N LYS A 2 11.78 8.74 -5.59
CA LYS A 2 11.01 9.03 -6.81
C LYS A 2 9.66 8.33 -6.68
N ALA A 3 8.57 8.95 -7.13
CA ALA A 3 7.17 8.51 -6.96
C ALA A 3 6.94 7.05 -7.38
N LYS A 4 7.32 6.10 -6.53
CA LYS A 4 7.12 4.68 -6.71
C LYS A 4 5.63 4.47 -6.49
N ARG A 5 4.89 4.09 -7.53
CA ARG A 5 3.44 3.88 -7.50
C ARG A 5 3.08 3.01 -6.30
N LEU A 6 2.34 3.56 -5.33
CA LEU A 6 1.95 2.87 -4.09
C LEU A 6 1.23 1.53 -4.36
N ARG A 7 0.60 1.39 -5.53
CA ARG A 7 -0.05 0.16 -6.02
C ARG A 7 0.87 -1.06 -6.01
N GLN A 8 2.17 -0.92 -6.26
CA GLN A 8 3.09 -2.08 -6.25
C GLN A 8 3.30 -2.66 -4.84
N PHE A 9 2.97 -1.92 -3.80
CA PHE A 9 3.04 -2.37 -2.42
C PHE A 9 1.70 -2.91 -1.92
N LEU A 10 0.70 -2.99 -2.80
CA LEU A 10 -0.59 -3.59 -2.51
C LEU A 10 -0.72 -4.95 -3.18
N SER A 11 -1.46 -5.85 -2.52
CA SER A 11 -2.01 -7.03 -3.18
C SER A 11 -3.11 -6.64 -4.14
N GLU A 12 -3.53 -7.60 -4.96
CA GLU A 12 -4.67 -7.44 -5.87
C GLU A 12 -5.95 -7.02 -5.13
N ARG A 13 -6.17 -7.56 -3.93
CA ARG A 13 -7.30 -7.20 -3.05
C ARG A 13 -7.10 -5.90 -2.29
N GLY A 14 -6.08 -5.11 -2.61
CA GLY A 14 -5.79 -3.82 -1.97
C GLY A 14 -5.19 -3.91 -0.58
N LYS A 15 -4.75 -5.08 -0.08
CA LYS A 15 -4.02 -5.21 1.20
C LYS A 15 -2.58 -4.74 1.05
N ILE A 16 -1.99 -4.14 2.08
CA ILE A 16 -0.56 -3.79 2.05
C ILE A 16 0.27 -5.09 2.12
N ARG A 17 1.19 -5.28 1.18
CA ARG A 17 2.11 -6.43 1.14
C ARG A 17 3.07 -6.38 2.35
N SER A 18 3.40 -7.55 2.88
CA SER A 18 4.35 -7.68 3.99
C SER A 18 5.77 -7.34 3.56
N ARG A 19 6.63 -7.06 4.55
CA ARG A 19 8.06 -6.80 4.34
C ARG A 19 8.80 -7.98 3.72
N SER A 20 8.39 -9.22 4.02
CA SER A 20 8.99 -10.42 3.42
C SER A 20 8.82 -10.48 1.90
N VAL A 21 7.74 -9.90 1.38
CA VAL A 21 7.47 -9.84 -0.07
C VAL A 21 8.10 -8.60 -0.69
N THR A 22 8.07 -7.46 0.00
CA THR A 22 8.52 -6.17 -0.55
C THR A 22 10.00 -5.87 -0.33
N GLY A 23 10.67 -6.61 0.56
CA GLY A 23 12.07 -6.39 0.94
C GLY A 23 12.32 -5.09 1.73
N LEU A 24 11.26 -4.45 2.25
CA LEU A 24 11.37 -3.15 2.90
C LEU A 24 11.93 -3.24 4.34
N THR A 25 12.64 -2.19 4.76
CA THR A 25 12.99 -2.01 6.18
C THR A 25 11.74 -1.71 7.01
N VAL A 26 11.85 -1.81 8.34
CA VAL A 26 10.73 -1.46 9.26
C VAL A 26 10.28 -0.01 9.04
N GLN A 27 11.24 0.91 8.92
CA GLN A 27 10.96 2.33 8.74
C GLN A 27 10.27 2.60 7.40
N GLN A 28 10.75 1.98 6.32
CA GLN A 28 10.12 2.12 5.00
C GLN A 28 8.71 1.54 4.99
N GLN A 29 8.48 0.39 5.64
CA GLN A 29 7.13 -0.18 5.74
C GLN A 29 6.16 0.76 6.46
N ARG A 30 6.60 1.43 7.54
CA ARG A 30 5.78 2.43 8.25
C ARG A 30 5.45 3.62 7.34
N GLN A 31 6.44 4.13 6.61
CA GLN A 31 6.23 5.23 5.66
C GLN A 31 5.22 4.85 4.56
N ILE A 32 5.34 3.63 4.02
CA ILE A 32 4.41 3.10 3.01
C ILE A 32 3.01 2.97 3.59
N ALA A 33 2.87 2.44 4.80
CA ALA A 33 1.57 2.26 5.44
C ALA A 33 0.85 3.60 5.64
N THR A 34 1.56 4.63 6.11
CA THR A 34 1.00 5.99 6.23
C THR A 34 0.60 6.54 4.87
N ALA A 35 1.48 6.48 3.86
CA ALA A 35 1.18 6.98 2.53
C ALA A 35 -0.02 6.27 1.87
N VAL A 36 -0.15 4.96 2.05
CA VAL A 36 -1.30 4.18 1.58
C VAL A 36 -2.58 4.61 2.28
N LYS A 37 -2.54 4.86 3.59
CA LYS A 37 -3.72 5.32 4.35
C LYS A 37 -4.19 6.68 3.84
N THR A 38 -3.29 7.65 3.69
CA THR A 38 -3.61 8.97 3.15
C THR A 38 -4.17 8.88 1.72
N ALA A 39 -3.59 8.05 0.86
CA ALA A 39 -4.09 7.86 -0.50
C ALA A 39 -5.47 7.19 -0.55
N ARG A 40 -5.82 6.33 0.42
CA ARG A 40 -7.17 5.75 0.54
C ARG A 40 -8.21 6.77 0.98
N GLU A 41 -7.86 7.64 1.91
CA GLU A 41 -8.71 8.76 2.34
C GLU A 41 -8.99 9.72 1.17
N MET A 42 -8.02 9.89 0.27
CA MET A 42 -8.16 10.64 -0.98
C MET A 42 -8.79 9.84 -2.14
N ALA A 43 -9.31 8.64 -1.90
CA ALA A 43 -9.90 7.74 -2.91
C ALA A 43 -8.97 7.36 -4.09
N LEU A 44 -7.65 7.50 -3.93
CA LEU A 44 -6.65 7.16 -4.95
C LEU A 44 -6.30 5.66 -4.98
N LEU A 45 -6.63 4.93 -3.90
CA LEU A 45 -6.36 3.51 -3.72
C LEU A 45 -7.57 2.81 -3.06
N PRO A 46 -7.82 1.54 -3.37
CA PRO A 46 -8.92 0.78 -2.77
C PRO A 46 -8.63 0.39 -1.31
N TYR A 47 -9.70 0.26 -0.53
CA TYR A 47 -9.62 -0.43 0.77
C TYR A 47 -9.61 -1.95 0.58
N PRO A 48 -8.98 -2.69 1.51
CA PRO A 48 -9.01 -4.14 1.50
C PRO A 48 -10.43 -4.68 1.48
N GLY A 49 -10.73 -5.58 0.55
CA GLY A 49 -12.04 -6.25 0.49
C GLY A 49 -13.18 -5.43 -0.12
N GLN A 50 -12.95 -4.19 -0.56
CA GLN A 50 -13.94 -3.43 -1.34
C GLN A 50 -13.93 -3.78 -2.84
N GLY A 51 -12.86 -4.43 -3.32
CA GLY A 51 -12.72 -4.84 -4.72
C GLY A 51 -12.88 -6.35 -4.87
N GLN A 52 -14.13 -6.80 -5.00
CA GLN A 52 -14.62 -8.02 -5.67
C GLN A 52 -16.03 -8.29 -5.15
N ARG A 53 -17.02 -7.73 -5.86
CA ARG A 53 -18.27 -8.46 -6.11
C ARG A 53 -18.01 -9.37 -7.30
#